data_AF-A0A7S2C7M0-F1
#
_entry.id   AF-A0A7S2C7M0-F1
#
_cell.length_a   1.000
_cell.length_b   1.000
_cell.length_c   1.000
_cell.angle_alpha   90.00
_cell.angle_beta   90.00
_cell.angle_gamma   90.00
#
_symmetry.space_group_name_H-M   'P 1'
#
loop_
_entity.id
_entity.type
_entity.pdbx_description
1 polymer ?
#
loop_
_entity_poly.entity_id
_entity_poly.type
_entity_poly.pdbx_seq_one_letter_code
_entity_poly.pdbx_strand_id
1 'polypeptide(L)'
;APVSSRGEDKFRTGGPTASSMSNYQTPDSKKEEFRKYLEKSGVIDALTKVLVGLYEEPERPPNAVDYIKRYMGAPTGVDVEAMRSENEQLRKEREELRATVEELNARIKEGDGDDA
;
A
#
# COMPACT_ATOMS: atom_id res chain seq x y z
N ALA A 1 16.51 60.64 61.69
CA ALA A 1 17.36 59.67 60.96
C ALA A 1 18.13 58.85 61.99
N PRO A 2 18.43 57.54 61.80
CA PRO A 2 18.21 56.71 60.62
C PRO A 2 17.40 55.40 60.87
N VAL A 3 16.96 54.83 59.75
CA VAL A 3 16.53 53.45 59.39
C VAL A 3 16.08 52.45 60.47
N SER A 4 14.79 52.09 60.39
CA SER A 4 14.21 50.85 60.91
C SER A 4 13.82 49.92 59.76
N SER A 5 13.65 48.66 60.10
CA SER A 5 12.94 47.59 59.38
C SER A 5 13.77 46.58 58.56
N ARG A 6 14.25 45.64 59.36
CA ARG A 6 14.40 44.20 59.14
C ARG A 6 13.06 43.52 58.76
N GLY A 7 13.14 42.46 57.94
CA GLY A 7 12.11 41.41 57.78
C GLY A 7 11.56 41.32 56.34
N GLU A 8 11.94 40.29 55.56
CA GLU A 8 11.13 39.08 55.26
C GLU A 8 10.13 39.35 54.09
N ASP A 9 9.84 38.50 53.11
CA ASP A 9 10.20 37.16 52.67
C ASP A 9 9.38 36.96 51.36
N LYS A 10 9.77 35.99 50.52
CA LYS A 10 8.95 35.37 49.46
C LYS A 10 8.44 36.27 48.32
N PHE A 11 9.04 36.13 47.13
CA PHE A 11 8.25 35.77 45.94
C PHE A 11 9.13 35.00 44.95
N ARG A 12 9.11 33.67 45.11
CA ARG A 12 9.61 32.72 44.14
C ARG A 12 8.53 32.56 43.07
N THR A 13 8.61 33.34 42.01
CA THR A 13 7.87 33.13 40.75
C THR A 13 8.90 33.23 39.64
N GLY A 14 9.44 32.12 39.15
CA GLY A 14 8.71 31.37 38.12
C GLY A 14 8.86 32.16 36.83
N GLY A 15 10.03 32.04 36.19
CA GLY A 15 10.25 32.65 34.87
C GLY A 15 9.19 32.16 33.88
N PRO A 16 8.85 32.95 32.85
CA PRO A 16 7.85 32.54 31.87
C PRO A 16 8.33 31.25 31.21
N THR A 17 7.70 30.14 31.58
CA THR A 17 7.77 28.88 30.88
C THR A 17 7.29 29.14 29.45
N ALA A 18 8.03 28.56 28.50
CA ALA A 18 7.77 28.60 27.07
C ALA A 18 6.28 28.72 26.78
N SER A 19 5.85 29.94 26.44
CA SER A 19 4.54 30.15 25.82
C SER A 19 4.60 29.39 24.52
N SER A 20 3.89 28.26 24.52
CA SER A 20 3.36 27.53 23.37
C SER A 20 3.82 28.14 22.06
N MET A 21 4.83 27.52 21.42
CA MET A 21 5.08 27.76 20.00
C MET A 21 3.76 27.51 19.31
N SER A 22 3.09 28.60 18.97
CA SER A 22 1.92 28.60 18.12
C SER A 22 2.40 27.89 16.87
N ASN A 23 1.92 26.67 16.65
CA ASN A 23 2.18 25.92 15.45
C ASN A 23 1.50 26.71 14.33
N TYR A 24 2.20 27.74 13.81
CA TYR A 24 1.82 28.47 12.62
C TYR A 24 1.95 27.51 11.45
N GLN A 25 1.05 26.55 11.37
CA GLN A 25 0.83 25.81 10.14
C GLN A 25 0.23 26.81 9.18
N THR A 26 1.10 27.37 8.34
CA THR A 26 0.67 28.06 7.14
C THR A 26 -0.24 27.13 6.35
N PRO A 27 -1.21 27.66 5.57
CA PRO A 27 -2.04 26.84 4.69
C PRO A 27 -1.19 25.94 3.78
N ASP A 28 0.03 26.35 3.42
CA ASP A 28 0.99 25.55 2.67
C ASP A 28 1.56 24.37 3.47
N SER A 29 1.87 24.54 4.76
CA SER A 29 2.30 23.44 5.63
C SER A 29 1.24 22.36 5.77
N LYS A 30 -0.05 22.72 5.88
CA LYS A 30 -1.15 21.73 5.93
C LYS A 30 -1.32 20.97 4.62
N LYS A 31 -1.17 21.65 3.48
CA LYS A 31 -1.22 21.01 2.15
C LYS A 31 -0.07 20.03 1.97
N GLU A 32 1.12 20.39 2.41
CA GLU A 32 2.30 19.54 2.30
C GLU A 32 2.17 18.29 3.19
N GLU A 33 1.70 18.43 4.42
CA GLU A 33 1.41 17.29 5.31
C GLU A 33 0.38 16.35 4.70
N PHE A 34 -0.69 16.90 4.11
CA PHE A 34 -1.71 16.09 3.45
C PHE A 34 -1.13 15.34 2.24
N ARG A 35 -0.30 15.99 1.43
CA ARG A 35 0.38 15.34 0.31
C ARG A 35 1.28 14.19 0.79
N LYS A 36 2.10 14.42 1.81
CA LYS A 36 2.97 13.39 2.41
C LYS A 36 2.15 12.23 2.98
N TYR A 37 0.99 12.51 3.57
CA TYR A 37 0.07 11.48 4.03
C TYR A 37 -0.44 10.62 2.88
N LEU A 38 -0.89 11.21 1.77
CA LEU A 38 -1.35 10.46 0.60
C LEU A 38 -0.24 9.64 -0.05
N GLU A 39 0.99 10.17 -0.09
CA GLU A 39 2.17 9.45 -0.58
C GLU A 39 2.51 8.28 0.35
N LYS A 40 2.62 8.52 1.67
CA LYS A 40 2.96 7.49 2.67
C LYS A 40 1.90 6.39 2.80
N SER A 41 0.62 6.73 2.63
CA SER A 41 -0.49 5.76 2.66
C SER A 41 -0.66 5.00 1.35
N GLY A 42 0.11 5.33 0.30
CA GLY A 42 0.04 4.65 -1.00
C GLY A 42 -1.16 5.05 -1.86
N VAL A 43 -1.96 6.05 -1.44
CA VAL A 43 -3.13 6.51 -2.21
C VAL A 43 -2.71 7.05 -3.59
N ILE A 44 -1.58 7.75 -3.66
CA ILE A 44 -1.05 8.28 -4.94
C ILE A 44 -0.68 7.15 -5.89
N ASP A 45 -0.01 6.10 -5.40
CA ASP A 45 0.38 4.94 -6.19
C ASP A 45 -0.86 4.17 -6.68
N ALA A 46 -1.84 3.93 -5.80
CA ALA A 46 -3.08 3.28 -6.16
C ALA A 46 -3.86 4.04 -7.25
N LEU A 47 -4.01 5.36 -7.09
CA LEU A 47 -4.65 6.20 -8.12
C LEU A 47 -3.90 6.16 -9.44
N THR A 48 -2.56 6.18 -9.40
CA THR A 48 -1.72 6.12 -10.59
C THR A 48 -1.94 4.81 -11.35
N LYS A 49 -1.94 3.66 -10.65
CA LYS A 49 -2.18 2.34 -11.26
C LYS A 49 -3.54 2.24 -11.93
N VAL A 50 -4.61 2.76 -11.30
CA VAL A 50 -5.96 2.77 -11.88
C VAL A 50 -6.00 3.61 -13.17
N LEU A 51 -5.33 4.76 -13.18
CA LEU A 51 -5.27 5.62 -14.37
C LEU A 51 -4.44 5.00 -15.50
N VAL A 52 -3.34 4.33 -15.18
CA VAL A 52 -2.54 3.58 -16.16
C VAL A 52 -3.35 2.43 -16.74
N GLY A 53 -4.03 1.63 -15.91
CA GLY A 53 -4.90 0.55 -16.38
C GLY A 53 -6.02 1.05 -17.28
N LEU A 54 -6.63 2.20 -16.96
CA LEU A 54 -7.63 2.84 -17.82
C LEU A 54 -7.04 3.31 -19.17
N TYR A 55 -5.77 3.73 -19.17
CA TYR A 55 -5.08 4.17 -20.38
C TYR A 55 -4.68 3.02 -21.29
N GLU A 56 -4.25 1.90 -20.71
CA GLU A 56 -3.81 0.69 -21.43
C GLU A 56 -4.97 -0.13 -21.98
N GLU A 57 -6.20 0.13 -21.52
CA GLU A 57 -7.35 -0.68 -21.90
C GLU A 57 -7.67 -0.56 -23.39
N PRO A 58 -7.67 -1.68 -24.15
CA PRO A 58 -7.79 -1.67 -25.61
C PRO A 58 -9.15 -1.15 -26.08
N GLU A 59 -10.20 -1.40 -25.28
CA GLU A 59 -11.51 -0.80 -25.46
C GLU A 59 -11.79 0.16 -24.30
N ARG A 60 -11.82 1.46 -24.61
CA ARG A 60 -12.11 2.47 -23.60
C ARG A 60 -13.51 2.24 -23.04
N PRO A 61 -13.65 2.09 -21.71
CA PRO A 61 -14.96 1.91 -21.13
C PRO A 61 -15.83 3.13 -21.42
N PRO A 62 -17.13 2.95 -21.74
CA PRO A 62 -18.03 4.06 -22.03
C PRO A 62 -18.21 5.00 -20.82
N ASN A 63 -17.96 4.50 -19.61
CA ASN A 63 -17.95 5.29 -18.39
C ASN A 63 -16.65 5.07 -17.59
N ALA A 64 -15.72 6.02 -17.72
CA ALA A 64 -14.46 6.02 -16.98
C ALA A 64 -14.65 6.09 -15.45
N VAL A 65 -15.71 6.75 -14.97
CA VAL A 65 -15.98 6.88 -13.53
C VAL A 65 -16.35 5.52 -12.94
N ASP A 66 -17.10 4.70 -13.66
CA ASP A 66 -17.49 3.36 -13.20
C ASP A 66 -16.29 2.41 -13.17
N TYR A 67 -15.37 2.54 -14.15
CA TYR A 67 -14.10 1.81 -14.13
C TYR A 67 -13.28 2.13 -12.87
N ILE A 68 -13.10 3.43 -12.57
CA ILE A 68 -12.36 3.89 -11.39
C ILE A 68 -13.02 3.38 -10.11
N LYS A 69 -14.34 3.49 -9.97
CA LYS A 69 -15.08 2.98 -8.80
C LYS A 69 -14.88 1.48 -8.59
N ARG A 70 -14.93 0.69 -9.67
CA ARG A 70 -14.75 -0.76 -9.60
C ARG A 70 -13.33 -1.12 -9.17
N TYR A 71 -12.32 -0.46 -9.74
CA TYR A 71 -10.92 -0.74 -9.44
C TYR A 71 -10.47 -0.22 -8.06
N MET A 72 -11.02 0.91 -7.59
CA MET A 72 -10.77 1.42 -6.24
C MET A 72 -11.59 0.71 -5.15
N GLY A 73 -12.73 0.12 -5.50
CA GLY A 73 -13.56 -0.69 -4.61
C GLY A 73 -13.09 -2.13 -4.46
N ALA A 74 -12.17 -2.59 -5.32
CA ALA A 74 -11.46 -3.85 -5.13
C ALA A 74 -10.46 -3.69 -3.97
N PRO A 75 -10.21 -4.74 -3.16
CA PRO A 75 -9.33 -4.65 -2.01
C PRO A 75 -7.97 -4.05 -2.39
N THR A 76 -7.62 -2.92 -1.77
CA THR A 76 -6.30 -2.29 -1.91
C THR A 76 -5.24 -3.30 -1.49
N GLY A 77 -4.45 -3.80 -2.44
CA GLY A 77 -3.41 -4.81 -2.19
C GLY A 77 -3.38 -5.99 -3.16
N VAL A 78 -4.28 -6.03 -4.16
CA VAL A 78 -4.15 -7.01 -5.25
C VAL A 78 -2.99 -6.58 -6.15
N ASP A 79 -1.81 -7.14 -5.89
CA ASP A 79 -0.69 -7.09 -6.80
C ASP A 79 -1.01 -7.98 -8.01
N VAL A 80 -1.62 -7.35 -9.01
CA VAL A 80 -2.05 -8.00 -10.26
C VAL A 80 -0.87 -8.64 -10.98
N GLU A 81 0.34 -8.09 -10.82
CA GLU A 81 1.54 -8.59 -11.46
C GLU A 81 2.08 -9.82 -10.75
N ALA A 82 2.12 -9.80 -9.40
CA ALA A 82 2.42 -11.00 -8.61
C ALA A 82 1.40 -12.12 -8.88
N MET A 83 0.10 -11.80 -8.94
CA MET A 83 -0.93 -12.78 -9.29
C MET A 83 -0.76 -13.33 -10.70
N ARG A 84 -0.38 -12.51 -11.68
CA ARG A 84 -0.17 -12.95 -13.06
C ARG A 84 1.05 -13.87 -13.15
N SER A 85 2.15 -13.52 -12.47
CA SER A 85 3.36 -14.33 -12.38
C SER A 85 3.09 -15.69 -11.70
N GLU A 86 2.37 -15.69 -10.58
CA GLU A 86 1.98 -16.92 -9.89
C GLU A 86 1.08 -17.79 -10.78
N ASN A 87 0.13 -17.21 -11.51
CA ASN A 87 -0.72 -17.95 -12.43
C ASN A 87 0.08 -18.62 -13.56
N GLU A 88 1.09 -17.93 -14.09
CA GLU A 88 1.97 -18.47 -15.13
C GLU A 88 2.84 -19.62 -14.60
N GLN A 89 3.41 -19.48 -13.40
CA GLN A 89 4.17 -20.55 -12.75
C GLN A 89 3.30 -21.77 -12.49
N LEU A 90 2.11 -21.60 -11.92
CA LEU A 90 1.18 -22.69 -11.65
C LEU A 90 0.73 -23.39 -12.94
N ARG A 91 0.53 -22.65 -14.04
CA ARG A 91 0.21 -23.24 -15.35
C ARG A 91 1.34 -24.10 -15.89
N LYS A 92 2.58 -23.63 -15.77
CA LYS A 92 3.77 -24.38 -16.19
C LYS A 92 3.94 -25.66 -15.39
N GLU A 93 3.85 -25.59 -14.06
CA GLU A 93 3.95 -26.75 -13.18
C GLU A 93 2.82 -27.77 -13.48
N ARG A 94 1.60 -27.29 -13.72
CA ARG A 94 0.48 -28.15 -14.13
C ARG A 94 0.74 -28.87 -15.44
N GLU A 95 1.41 -28.24 -16.40
CA GLU A 95 1.77 -28.89 -17.68
C GLU A 95 2.86 -29.95 -17.49
N GLU A 96 3.90 -29.65 -16.71
CA GLU A 96 4.99 -30.59 -16.41
C GLU A 96 4.48 -31.84 -15.66
N LEU A 97 3.64 -31.64 -14.63
CA LEU A 97 3.01 -32.73 -13.90
C LEU A 97 2.11 -33.55 -14.81
N ARG A 98 1.34 -32.92 -15.69
CA ARG A 98 0.45 -33.63 -16.63
C ARG A 98 1.25 -34.48 -17.62
N ALA A 99 2.36 -33.96 -18.15
CA ALA A 99 3.25 -34.70 -19.02
C ALA A 99 3.87 -35.91 -18.30
N THR A 100 4.31 -35.72 -17.06
CA THR A 100 4.87 -36.81 -16.23
C THR A 100 3.84 -37.91 -15.96
N VAL A 101 2.60 -37.52 -15.65
CA VAL A 101 1.49 -38.47 -15.47
C VAL A 101 1.18 -39.23 -16.76
N GLU A 102 1.20 -38.56 -17.91
CA GLU A 102 1.02 -39.22 -19.21
C GLU A 102 2.15 -40.21 -19.50
N GLU A 103 3.41 -39.84 -19.26
CA GLU A 103 4.58 -40.72 -19.44
C GLU A 103 4.53 -41.94 -18.52
N LEU A 104 4.26 -41.75 -17.23
CA LEU A 104 4.18 -42.85 -16.27
C LEU A 104 3.02 -43.80 -16.58
N ASN A 105 1.86 -43.27 -16.97
CA ASN A 105 0.74 -44.11 -17.41
C ASN A 105 1.07 -44.90 -18.67
N ALA A 106 1.81 -44.32 -19.62
CA ALA A 106 2.28 -45.04 -20.80
C ALA A 106 3.24 -46.18 -20.41
N ARG A 107 4.20 -45.91 -19.51
CA ARG A 107 5.15 -46.92 -19.02
C ARG A 107 4.48 -48.05 -18.24
N ILE A 108 3.49 -47.76 -17.41
CA ILE A 108 2.69 -48.78 -16.71
C ILE A 108 1.95 -49.65 -17.74
N LYS A 109 1.36 -49.01 -18.76
CA LYS A 109 0.63 -49.72 -19.81
C LYS A 109 1.53 -50.61 -20.67
N GLU A 110 2.79 -50.22 -20.89
CA GLU A 110 3.79 -51.06 -21.56
C GLU A 110 4.30 -52.18 -20.65
N GLY A 111 4.50 -51.92 -19.35
CA GLY A 111 4.96 -52.92 -18.38
C GLY A 111 3.93 -54.01 -18.06
N ASP A 112 2.63 -53.69 -18.06
CA ASP A 112 1.54 -54.68 -17.89
C ASP A 112 1.32 -55.56 -19.15
N GLY A 113 2.04 -55.29 -20.24
CA GLY A 113 1.95 -56.04 -21.51
C GLY A 113 2.86 -57.27 -21.62
N ASP A 114 3.86 -57.41 -20.73
CA ASP A 114 4.87 -58.48 -20.78
C ASP A 114 4.61 -59.65 -19.81
N ASP A 115 3.57 -59.57 -18.97
CA ASP A 115 3.21 -60.60 -17.96
C ASP A 115 1.94 -61.42 -18.33
N ALA A 116 1.51 -61.44 -19.60
CA ALA A 116 0.33 -62.19 -20.09
C ALA A 116 0.67 -63.29 -21.11
#